data_AF-A0A7W5UAJ7-F1
#
_entry.id   AF-A0A7W5UAJ7-F1
#
_cell.length_a   1.000
_cell.length_b   1.000
_cell.length_c   1.000
_cell.angle_alpha   90.00
_cell.angle_beta   90.00
_cell.angle_gamma   90.00
#
_symmetry.space_group_name_H-M   'P 1'
#
loop_
_entity.id
_entity.type
_entity.pdbx_description
1 polymer ?
#
loop_
_entity_poly.entity_id
_entity_poly.type
_entity_poly.pdbx_seq_one_letter_code
_entity_poly.pdbx_strand_id
1 'polypeptide(L)' 'MDKRFGTAACWLLVIPYIGLLWVPFYNSHDPVLLGFPFFYWYQLAWVPITAILTWIAYRSMRHDD' A
#
# COMPACT_ATOMS: atom_id res chain seq x y z
N MET A 1 22.00 2.42 17.78
CA MET A 1 21.74 3.86 17.59
C MET A 1 20.72 3.97 16.46
N ASP A 2 19.60 3.21 16.53
CA ASP A 2 18.86 2.83 15.32
C ASP A 2 17.33 2.75 15.49
N LYS A 3 16.75 3.54 16.42
CA LYS A 3 15.28 3.76 16.48
C LYS A 3 14.68 4.36 15.19
N ARG A 4 15.55 4.74 14.23
CA ARG A 4 15.17 5.24 12.90
C ARG A 4 14.50 4.16 12.05
N PHE A 5 14.83 2.88 12.22
CA PHE A 5 14.26 1.81 11.39
C PHE A 5 12.78 1.55 11.70
N GLY A 6 12.38 1.42 12.98
CA GLY A 6 10.97 1.31 13.36
C GLY A 6 10.13 2.51 12.91
N THR A 7 10.69 3.73 12.98
CA THR A 7 10.00 4.95 12.52
C THR A 7 9.91 5.02 10.99
N ALA A 8 10.98 4.63 10.27
CA ALA A 8 11.00 4.57 8.80
C ALA A 8 9.99 3.56 8.24
N ALA A 9 9.77 2.44 8.94
CA ALA A 9 8.78 1.45 8.55
C ALA A 9 7.33 1.97 8.65
N CYS A 10 7.04 2.85 9.61
CA CYS A 10 5.73 3.54 9.68
C CYS A 10 5.47 4.44 8.47
N TRP A 11 6.50 5.04 7.87
CA TRP A 11 6.33 5.85 6.64
C TRP A 11 5.85 5.01 5.45
N LEU A 12 6.08 3.69 5.46
CA LEU A 12 5.62 2.77 4.44
C LEU A 12 4.07 2.69 4.36
N LEU A 13 3.39 2.98 5.47
CA LEU A 13 1.92 3.00 5.54
C LEU A 13 1.31 4.23 4.86
N VAL A 14 2.11 5.24 4.51
CA VAL A 14 1.63 6.43 3.76
C VAL A 14 1.44 6.09 2.28
N ILE A 15 2.16 5.09 1.76
CA ILE A 15 2.10 4.65 0.36
C ILE A 15 0.66 4.34 -0.11
N PRO A 16 -0.14 3.52 0.60
CA PRO A 16 -1.51 3.26 0.18
C PRO A 16 -2.40 4.50 0.21
N TYR A 17 -2.19 5.43 1.14
CA TYR A 17 -2.94 6.69 1.12
C TYR A 17 -2.64 7.51 -0.13
N ILE A 18 -1.38 7.63 -0.53
CA ILE A 18 -0.99 8.33 -1.76
C ILE A 18 -1.57 7.62 -2.99
N GLY A 19 -1.49 6.28 -3.02
CA GLY A 19 -2.02 5.45 -4.11
C GLY A 19 -3.53 5.56 -4.29
N LEU A 20 -4.30 5.63 -3.19
CA LEU A 20 -5.75 5.79 -3.24
C LEU A 20 -6.21 7.26 -3.36
N LEU A 21 -5.43 8.25 -2.93
CA LEU A 21 -5.81 9.67 -3.07
C LEU A 21 -5.55 10.20 -4.49
N TRP A 22 -4.72 9.52 -5.29
CA TRP A 22 -4.46 9.89 -6.68
C TRP A 22 -5.59 9.41 -7.62
N VAL A 23 -6.81 9.85 -7.36
CA VAL A 23 -8.01 9.53 -8.13
C VAL A 23 -7.82 9.65 -9.65
N PRO A 24 -7.23 10.72 -10.22
CA PRO A 24 -7.10 10.82 -11.68
C PRO A 24 -6.15 9.78 -12.29
N PHE A 25 -5.33 9.08 -11.50
CA PHE A 25 -4.40 8.07 -12.01
C PHE A 25 -5.12 6.75 -12.31
N TYR A 26 -6.05 6.35 -11.46
CA TYR A 26 -6.77 5.08 -11.59
C TYR A 26 -8.24 5.21 -11.98
N ASN A 27 -8.74 6.43 -12.16
CA ASN A 27 -10.06 6.73 -12.72
C ASN A 27 -10.08 6.55 -14.26
N SER A 28 -9.54 5.43 -14.73
CA SER A 28 -9.65 4.99 -16.11
C SER A 28 -10.48 3.71 -16.16
N HIS A 29 -11.16 3.47 -17.28
CA HIS A 29 -11.84 2.20 -17.50
C HIS A 29 -10.84 1.11 -17.90
N ASP A 30 -9.90 1.48 -18.77
CA ASP A 30 -8.86 0.60 -19.28
C ASP A 30 -7.55 0.79 -18.50
N PRO A 31 -6.78 -0.30 -18.26
CA PRO A 31 -7.01 -1.66 -18.75
C PRO A 31 -8.04 -2.47 -17.93
N VAL A 32 -8.89 -3.20 -18.64
CA VAL A 32 -9.82 -4.17 -18.05
C VAL A 32 -9.09 -5.49 -17.80
N LEU A 33 -9.13 -6.00 -16.57
CA LEU A 33 -8.49 -7.26 -16.16
C LEU A 33 -9.57 -8.23 -15.72
N LEU A 34 -9.66 -9.41 -16.35
CA LEU A 34 -10.67 -10.44 -16.05
C LEU A 34 -12.12 -9.92 -16.10
N GLY A 35 -12.39 -8.88 -16.90
CA GLY A 35 -13.71 -8.23 -16.97
C GLY A 35 -13.94 -7.12 -15.93
N PHE A 36 -12.97 -6.86 -15.04
CA PHE A 36 -13.02 -5.75 -14.08
C PHE A 36 -12.32 -4.51 -14.64
N PRO A 37 -12.96 -3.33 -14.66
CA PRO A 37 -12.33 -2.07 -15.03
C PRO A 37 -11.15 -1.70 -14.12
N PHE A 38 -10.24 -0.87 -14.63
CA PHE A 38 -9.02 -0.44 -13.93
C PHE A 38 -9.28 0.08 -12.52
N PHE A 39 -10.28 0.94 -12.37
CA PHE A 39 -10.71 1.47 -11.08
C PHE A 39 -10.90 0.40 -9.99
N TYR A 40 -11.58 -0.71 -10.31
CA TYR A 40 -11.96 -1.72 -9.33
C TYR A 40 -10.81 -2.65 -8.99
N TRP A 41 -10.13 -3.19 -10.00
CA TRP A 41 -9.05 -4.14 -9.73
C TRP A 41 -7.84 -3.44 -9.09
N TYR A 42 -7.62 -2.16 -9.39
CA TYR A 42 -6.58 -1.37 -8.74
C TYR A 42 -6.83 -1.26 -7.23
N GLN A 43 -8.05 -0.91 -6.81
CA GLN A 43 -8.45 -0.89 -5.40
C GLN A 43 -8.32 -2.26 -4.74
N LEU A 44 -8.72 -3.32 -5.46
CA LEU A 44 -8.61 -4.69 -4.96
C LEU A 44 -7.14 -5.13 -4.79
N ALA A 45 -6.26 -4.73 -5.70
CA ALA A 45 -4.81 -4.97 -5.60
C ALA A 45 -4.18 -4.23 -4.41
N TRP A 46 -4.73 -3.09 -3.99
CA TRP A 46 -4.28 -2.40 -2.79
C TRP A 46 -4.55 -3.18 -1.50
N VAL A 47 -5.52 -4.09 -1.46
CA VAL A 47 -5.80 -4.92 -0.27
C VAL A 47 -4.61 -5.82 0.11
N PRO A 48 -4.08 -6.70 -0.77
CA PRO A 48 -2.89 -7.49 -0.44
C PRO A 48 -1.64 -6.62 -0.29
N ILE A 49 -1.50 -5.53 -1.06
CA ILE A 49 -0.35 -4.62 -0.93
C ILE A 49 -0.32 -4.01 0.47
N THR A 50 -1.42 -3.41 0.93
CA THR A 50 -1.52 -2.82 2.28
C THR A 50 -1.28 -3.83 3.39
N ALA A 51 -1.79 -5.06 3.23
CA ALA A 51 -1.54 -6.15 4.17
C ALA A 51 -0.04 -6.50 4.27
N ILE A 52 0.66 -6.59 3.13
CA ILE A 52 2.10 -6.85 3.08
C ILE A 52 2.89 -5.69 3.70
N LEU A 53 2.56 -4.44 3.35
CA LEU A 53 3.23 -3.26 3.92
C LEU A 53 3.04 -3.20 5.45
N THR A 54 1.83 -3.50 5.93
CA THR A 54 1.52 -3.58 7.37
C THR A 54 2.29 -4.71 8.05
N TRP A 55 2.39 -5.87 7.41
CA TRP A 55 3.17 -6.99 7.94
C TRP A 55 4.67 -6.67 8.04
N ILE A 56 5.24 -6.01 7.01
CA ILE A 56 6.63 -5.53 7.04
C ILE A 56 6.83 -4.52 8.16
N ALA A 57 5.92 -3.54 8.29
CA ALA A 57 5.97 -2.54 9.35
C ALA A 57 5.93 -3.19 10.74
N TYR A 58 4.97 -4.10 10.96
CA TYR A 58 4.82 -4.84 12.20
C TYR A 58 6.08 -5.66 12.55
N ARG A 59 6.65 -6.37 11.56
CA ARG A 59 7.86 -7.17 11.77
C ARG A 59 9.08 -6.31 12.07
N SER A 60 9.20 -5.14 11.44
CA SER A 60 10.28 -4.19 11.68
C SER A 60 10.18 -3.58 13.07
N MET A 61 8.98 -3.32 13.58
CA MET A 61 8.77 -2.80 14.94
C MET A 61 9.08 -3.86 16.00
N ARG A 62 8.67 -5.12 15.77
CA ARG A 62 8.95 -6.24 16.68
C ARG A 62 10.45 -6.58 16.80
N HIS A 63 11.29 -6.11 15.88
CA HIS A 63 12.73 -6.35 15.92
C HIS A 63 13.51 -5.27 16.70
N ASP A 64 12.82 -4.20 17.13
CA ASP A 64 13.35 -3.13 17.98
C ASP A 64 13.04 -3.36 19.49
N ASP A 65 12.28 -4.41 19.83
CA ASP A 65 12.02 -4.90 21.20
C ASP A 65 12.93 -6.08 21.57
#